data_AF-A0A662HYI8-F1
#
_entry.id   AF-A0A662HYI8-F1
#
_cell.length_a   1.000
_cell.length_b   1.000
_cell.length_c   1.000
_cell.angle_alpha   90.00
_cell.angle_beta   90.00
_cell.angle_gamma   90.00
#
_symmetry.space_group_name_H-M   'P 1'
#
loop_
_entity.id
_entity.type
_entity.pdbx_description
1 polymer ?
#
loop_
_entity_poly.entity_id
_entity_poly.type
_entity_poly.pdbx_seq_one_letter_code
_entity_poly.pdbx_strand_id
1 'polypeptide(L)'
;MSVAELLKRIGAVKFGEFVLSSGKKSNVYVDLRKLPSHPEAFREIVWAMAERAGKIDFDLVCGVAVGGLPLATAVAYEMGKPLIYVRKERKEHGTKKIIEGDFKPGAKVLVVDDVATTGGSILRAVNALRSAGLVVEHALVVVDRLEGAEGALRRAGVMLLSLVTLKDLIGGGACG
;
A
#
# COMPACT_ATOMS: atom_id res chain seq x y z
N MET A 1 -0.59 8.06 20.16
CA MET A 1 -1.86 8.01 19.43
C MET A 1 -1.78 6.81 18.50
N SER A 2 -2.84 6.03 18.36
CA SER A 2 -2.87 4.91 17.41
C SER A 2 -2.94 5.42 15.97
N VAL A 3 -2.51 4.59 15.01
CA VAL A 3 -2.68 4.88 13.57
C VAL A 3 -4.14 5.18 13.22
N ALA A 4 -5.09 4.44 13.80
CA ALA A 4 -6.51 4.66 13.56
C ALA A 4 -6.99 6.05 14.03
N GLU A 5 -6.59 6.48 15.23
CA GLU A 5 -6.91 7.82 15.76
C GLU A 5 -6.26 8.92 14.93
N LEU A 6 -5.00 8.72 14.51
CA LEU A 6 -4.27 9.67 13.68
C LEU A 6 -4.99 9.91 12.34
N LEU A 7 -5.41 8.84 11.66
CA LEU A 7 -6.11 8.92 10.38
C LEU A 7 -7.49 9.57 10.51
N LYS A 8 -8.19 9.37 11.62
CA LYS A 8 -9.44 10.08 11.93
C LYS A 8 -9.20 11.57 12.15
N ARG A 9 -8.18 11.93 12.93
CA ARG A 9 -7.83 13.32 13.27
C ARG A 9 -7.56 14.17 12.03
N ILE A 10 -6.88 13.63 11.03
CA ILE A 10 -6.59 14.35 9.77
C ILE A 10 -7.77 14.31 8.76
N GLY A 11 -8.89 13.70 9.13
CA GLY A 11 -10.05 13.54 8.26
C GLY A 11 -9.77 12.67 7.04
N ALA A 12 -8.84 11.73 7.14
CA ALA A 12 -8.60 10.70 6.13
C ALA A 12 -9.60 9.54 6.24
N VAL A 13 -10.28 9.41 7.40
CA VAL A 13 -11.41 8.51 7.60
C VAL A 13 -12.66 9.35 7.87
N LYS A 14 -13.72 9.10 7.10
CA LYS A 14 -15.03 9.76 7.26
C LYS A 14 -16.10 8.72 7.54
N PHE A 15 -17.02 9.07 8.45
CA PHE A 15 -18.19 8.27 8.80
C PHE A 15 -19.45 8.93 8.24
N GLY A 16 -20.38 8.12 7.73
CA GLY A 16 -21.61 8.58 7.07
C GLY A 16 -21.97 7.68 5.89
N GLU A 17 -23.09 7.94 5.23
CA GLU A 17 -23.47 7.17 4.04
C GLU A 17 -22.72 7.63 2.79
N PHE A 18 -21.93 6.74 2.20
CA PHE A 18 -21.20 6.99 0.96
C PHE A 18 -21.56 5.96 -0.10
N VAL A 19 -21.62 6.40 -1.37
CA VAL A 19 -21.66 5.49 -2.53
C VAL A 19 -20.24 5.39 -3.09
N LEU A 20 -19.65 4.20 -3.03
CA LEU A 20 -18.32 3.93 -3.56
C LEU A 20 -18.34 3.92 -5.09
N SER A 21 -17.16 4.02 -5.73
CA SER A 21 -17.01 3.89 -7.19
C SER A 21 -17.51 2.54 -7.74
N SER A 22 -17.65 1.53 -6.89
CA SER A 22 -18.27 0.24 -7.20
C SER A 22 -19.81 0.26 -7.20
N GLY A 23 -20.44 1.40 -6.86
CA GLY A 23 -21.89 1.53 -6.66
C GLY A 23 -22.38 1.02 -5.30
N LYS A 24 -21.51 0.40 -4.48
CA LYS A 24 -21.88 -0.10 -3.15
C LYS A 24 -22.02 1.05 -2.15
N LYS A 25 -23.00 0.93 -1.26
CA LYS A 25 -23.10 1.79 -0.07
C LYS A 25 -22.05 1.39 0.97
N SER A 26 -21.42 2.36 1.60
CA SER A 26 -20.44 2.18 2.67
C SER A 26 -20.66 3.23 3.75
N ASN A 27 -20.57 2.83 5.01
CA ASN A 27 -20.68 3.75 6.16
C ASN A 27 -19.34 4.42 6.50
N VAL A 28 -18.27 4.02 5.82
CA VAL A 28 -16.90 4.51 6.02
C VAL A 28 -16.24 4.78 4.68
N TYR A 29 -15.66 5.98 4.56
CA TYR A 29 -14.84 6.37 3.42
C TYR A 29 -13.41 6.66 3.90
N VAL A 30 -12.42 6.08 3.21
CA VAL A 30 -10.99 6.20 3.53
C VAL A 30 -10.29 6.86 2.35
N ASP A 31 -9.61 7.97 2.59
CA ASP A 31 -8.88 8.74 1.58
C ASP A 31 -7.49 9.15 2.08
N LEU A 32 -6.52 8.27 1.83
CA LEU A 32 -5.13 8.49 2.23
C LEU A 32 -4.35 9.41 1.30
N ARG A 33 -4.94 9.87 0.19
CA ARG A 33 -4.32 10.89 -0.67
C ARG A 33 -4.17 12.24 0.05
N LYS A 34 -4.90 12.44 1.15
CA LYS A 34 -4.75 13.61 2.03
C LYS A 34 -3.55 13.49 2.95
N LEU A 35 -3.06 12.28 3.24
CA LEU A 35 -2.01 12.06 4.23
C LEU A 35 -0.73 12.87 3.94
N PRO A 36 -0.23 12.98 2.69
CA PRO A 36 0.92 13.84 2.38
C PRO A 36 0.73 15.33 2.73
N SER A 37 -0.52 15.81 2.83
CA SER A 37 -0.81 17.19 3.27
C SER A 37 -0.72 17.39 4.79
N HIS A 38 -0.42 16.34 5.56
CA HIS A 38 -0.25 16.37 7.00
C HIS A 38 1.14 15.81 7.38
N PRO A 39 2.22 16.60 7.29
CA PRO A 39 3.60 16.11 7.38
C PRO A 39 3.92 15.32 8.65
N GLU A 40 3.44 15.76 9.82
CA GLU A 40 3.64 15.05 11.10
C GLU A 40 2.98 13.67 11.07
N ALA A 41 1.72 13.61 10.63
CA ALA A 41 0.99 12.35 10.49
C ALA A 41 1.63 11.43 9.44
N PHE A 42 2.07 12.00 8.32
CA PHE A 42 2.75 11.25 7.26
C PHE A 42 4.04 10.60 7.80
N ARG A 43 4.84 11.34 8.57
CA ARG A 43 6.05 10.81 9.21
C ARG A 43 5.75 9.67 10.18
N GLU A 44 4.74 9.84 11.05
CA GLU A 44 4.31 8.78 11.99
C GLU A 44 3.89 7.50 11.25
N ILE A 45 3.13 7.63 10.15
CA ILE A 45 2.71 6.49 9.33
C ILE A 45 3.92 5.83 8.66
N VAL A 46 4.84 6.61 8.08
CA VAL A 46 6.05 6.06 7.45
C VAL A 46 6.90 5.28 8.45
N TRP A 47 7.07 5.78 9.67
CA TRP A 47 7.78 5.07 10.73
C TRP A 47 7.11 3.76 11.10
N ALA A 48 5.78 3.76 11.29
CA ALA A 48 5.05 2.52 11.57
C ALA A 48 5.16 1.52 10.40
N MET A 49 5.13 1.98 9.15
CA MET A 49 5.34 1.13 7.97
C MET A 49 6.76 0.57 7.92
N ALA A 50 7.77 1.38 8.19
CA ALA A 50 9.17 0.97 8.21
C ALA A 50 9.43 -0.05 9.33
N GLU A 51 8.87 0.14 10.52
CA GLU A 51 8.96 -0.83 11.62
C GLU A 51 8.30 -2.16 11.23
N ARG A 52 7.13 -2.12 10.59
CA ARG A 52 6.44 -3.32 10.11
C ARG A 52 7.25 -4.04 9.03
N ALA A 53 7.85 -3.29 8.10
CA ALA A 53 8.69 -3.79 7.02
C ALA A 53 10.05 -4.31 7.53
N GLY A 54 10.60 -3.78 8.63
CA GLY A 54 11.87 -4.24 9.20
C GLY A 54 11.85 -5.69 9.70
N LYS A 55 10.68 -6.33 9.73
CA LYS A 55 10.48 -7.74 10.13
C LYS A 55 10.54 -8.72 8.95
N ILE A 56 10.73 -8.23 7.73
CA ILE A 56 10.79 -9.03 6.50
C ILE A 56 12.08 -8.74 5.72
N ASP A 57 12.53 -9.72 4.94
CA ASP A 57 13.71 -9.59 4.09
C ASP A 57 13.32 -9.13 2.67
N PHE A 58 13.92 -8.03 2.20
CA PHE A 58 13.73 -7.50 0.85
C PHE A 58 14.86 -6.55 0.43
N ASP A 59 15.04 -6.40 -0.88
CA ASP A 59 16.09 -5.58 -1.48
C ASP A 59 15.57 -4.19 -1.88
N LEU A 60 14.36 -4.12 -2.45
CA LEU A 60 13.78 -2.91 -3.04
C LEU A 60 12.37 -2.66 -2.51
N VAL A 61 11.96 -1.39 -2.49
CA VAL A 61 10.56 -1.00 -2.29
C VAL A 61 9.93 -0.64 -3.64
N CYS A 62 8.73 -1.13 -3.90
CA CYS A 62 7.96 -0.80 -5.08
C CYS A 62 6.66 -0.08 -4.73
N GLY A 63 6.51 1.17 -5.17
CA GLY A 63 5.26 1.91 -5.03
C GLY A 63 4.23 1.57 -6.11
N VAL A 64 2.97 1.37 -5.71
CA VAL A 64 1.84 1.30 -6.63
C VAL A 64 1.36 2.72 -6.95
N ALA A 65 1.55 3.17 -8.19
CA ALA A 65 1.14 4.51 -8.57
C ALA A 65 -0.39 4.63 -8.71
N VAL A 66 -1.03 5.71 -8.25
CA VAL A 66 -0.42 6.94 -7.70
C VAL A 66 -0.45 6.99 -6.17
N GLY A 67 -1.48 6.43 -5.53
CA GLY A 67 -1.74 6.58 -4.08
C GLY A 67 -0.65 6.02 -3.18
N GLY A 68 -0.12 4.84 -3.51
CA GLY A 68 0.98 4.21 -2.77
C GLY A 68 2.35 4.86 -2.95
N LEU A 69 2.58 5.62 -4.02
CA LEU A 69 3.91 6.09 -4.39
C LEU A 69 4.55 7.04 -3.35
N PRO A 70 3.86 8.06 -2.80
CA PRO A 70 4.45 8.91 -1.76
C PRO A 70 4.93 8.12 -0.54
N LEU A 71 4.11 7.18 -0.06
CA LEU A 71 4.43 6.33 1.08
C LEU A 71 5.60 5.40 0.76
N ALA A 72 5.58 4.75 -0.41
CA ALA A 72 6.67 3.89 -0.86
C ALA A 72 8.00 4.63 -0.91
N THR A 73 8.01 5.85 -1.47
CA THR A 73 9.20 6.70 -1.53
C THR A 73 9.76 6.98 -0.14
N ALA A 74 8.90 7.39 0.80
CA ALA A 74 9.34 7.74 2.14
C ALA A 74 9.80 6.50 2.94
N VAL A 75 9.09 5.38 2.84
CA VAL A 75 9.49 4.11 3.48
C VAL A 75 10.82 3.60 2.91
N ALA A 76 11.01 3.66 1.60
CA ALA A 76 12.27 3.28 0.97
C ALA A 76 13.44 4.06 1.55
N TYR A 77 13.30 5.39 1.66
CA TYR A 77 14.37 6.27 2.13
C TYR A 77 14.60 6.14 3.63
N GLU A 78 13.54 5.99 4.43
CA GLU A 78 13.64 5.71 5.86
C GLU A 78 14.43 4.41 6.12
N MET A 79 14.27 3.41 5.25
CA MET A 79 14.95 2.12 5.37
C MET A 79 16.28 2.03 4.61
N GLY A 80 16.72 3.10 3.93
CA GLY A 80 17.92 3.09 3.11
C GLY A 80 17.87 2.10 1.92
N LYS A 81 16.68 1.86 1.37
CA LYS A 81 16.42 0.90 0.28
C LYS A 81 16.17 1.63 -1.05
N PRO A 82 16.58 1.06 -2.20
CA PRO A 82 16.20 1.57 -3.51
C PRO A 82 14.68 1.58 -3.73
N LEU A 83 14.21 2.59 -4.46
CA LEU A 83 12.81 2.74 -4.87
C LEU A 83 12.65 2.41 -6.36
N ILE A 84 11.66 1.57 -6.65
CA ILE A 84 11.06 1.41 -7.98
C ILE A 84 9.56 1.70 -7.88
N TYR A 85 8.86 1.84 -9.01
CA TYR A 85 7.39 1.94 -8.98
C TYR A 85 6.73 1.42 -10.25
N VAL A 86 5.49 0.95 -10.10
CA VAL A 86 4.64 0.49 -11.20
C VAL A 86 3.67 1.61 -11.57
N ARG A 87 3.69 2.02 -12.84
CA ARG A 87 2.76 3.01 -13.40
C ARG A 87 1.35 2.44 -13.49
N LYS A 88 0.34 3.29 -13.33
CA LYS A 88 -1.07 2.92 -13.55
C LYS A 88 -1.34 2.47 -15.00
N GLU A 89 -0.68 3.11 -15.95
CA GLU A 89 -0.84 2.89 -17.39
C GLU A 89 0.53 2.70 -18.07
N ARG A 90 0.56 1.88 -19.11
CA ARG A 90 1.76 1.70 -19.95
C ARG A 90 2.01 2.99 -20.75
N LYS A 91 3.27 3.31 -21.03
CA LYS A 91 3.60 4.36 -22.01
C LYS A 91 3.04 3.97 -23.37
N GLU A 92 2.33 4.89 -24.02
CA GLU A 92 1.86 4.71 -25.41
C GLU A 92 3.02 4.80 -26.42
N HIS A 93 4.08 5.54 -26.08
CA HIS A 93 5.24 5.80 -26.94
C HIS A 93 6.56 5.46 -26.21
N GLY A 94 7.51 4.84 -26.91
CA GLY A 94 8.82 4.43 -26.36
C GLY A 94 8.87 2.98 -25.85
N THR A 95 9.82 2.68 -24.93
CA THR A 95 9.86 1.34 -24.30
C THR A 95 8.58 1.16 -23.48
N LYS A 96 7.76 0.15 -23.80
CA LYS A 96 6.46 -0.14 -23.17
C LYS A 96 6.58 -0.61 -21.71
N LYS A 97 7.62 -0.17 -21.00
CA LYS A 97 7.93 -0.51 -19.61
C LYS A 97 6.87 0.10 -18.69
N ILE A 98 6.35 -0.73 -17.80
CA ILE A 98 5.39 -0.33 -16.77
C ILE A 98 6.08 -0.09 -15.41
N ILE A 99 7.30 -0.58 -15.24
CA ILE A 99 8.14 -0.43 -14.05
C ILE A 99 9.18 0.66 -14.35
N GLU A 100 9.33 1.58 -13.41
CA GLU A 100 10.31 2.67 -13.44
C GLU A 100 11.30 2.50 -12.27
N GLY A 101 12.55 2.90 -12.48
CA GLY A 101 13.67 2.73 -11.55
C GLY A 101 14.62 1.59 -11.94
N ASP A 102 15.71 1.45 -11.18
CA ASP A 102 16.78 0.49 -11.44
C ASP A 102 16.64 -0.76 -10.58
N PHE A 103 16.75 -1.94 -11.20
CA PHE A 103 16.64 -3.22 -10.53
C PHE A 103 17.39 -4.31 -11.29
N LYS A 104 17.65 -5.43 -10.59
CA LYS A 104 18.23 -6.65 -11.17
C LYS A 104 17.23 -7.80 -11.01
N PRO A 105 17.12 -8.71 -11.99
CA PRO A 105 16.36 -9.96 -11.82
C PRO A 105 16.81 -10.71 -10.56
N GLY A 106 15.86 -11.35 -9.90
CA GLY A 106 16.06 -12.06 -8.63
C GLY A 106 15.92 -11.20 -7.38
N ALA A 107 15.94 -9.86 -7.50
CA ALA A 107 15.77 -8.99 -6.33
C ALA A 107 14.39 -9.15 -5.69
N LYS A 108 14.36 -9.17 -4.35
CA LYS A 108 13.16 -9.25 -3.52
C LYS A 108 12.54 -7.88 -3.34
N VAL A 109 11.23 -7.79 -3.57
CA VAL A 109 10.51 -6.53 -3.60
C VAL A 109 9.38 -6.52 -2.58
N LEU A 110 9.38 -5.48 -1.74
CA LEU A 110 8.22 -5.10 -0.94
C LEU A 110 7.32 -4.19 -1.78
N VAL A 111 6.09 -4.63 -2.08
CA VAL A 111 5.10 -3.76 -2.75
C VAL A 111 4.38 -2.91 -1.71
N VAL A 112 4.30 -1.61 -1.94
CA VAL A 112 3.64 -0.64 -1.05
C VAL A 112 2.48 0.05 -1.77
N ASP A 113 1.31 0.02 -1.15
CA ASP A 113 0.12 0.79 -1.57
C ASP A 113 -0.49 1.53 -0.35
N ASP A 114 -1.39 2.48 -0.58
CA ASP A 114 -2.03 3.20 0.52
C ASP A 114 -3.17 2.39 1.17
N VAL A 115 -4.12 1.91 0.36
CA VAL A 115 -5.32 1.19 0.79
C VAL A 115 -5.53 -0.09 -0.03
N ALA A 116 -5.73 -1.22 0.66
CA ALA A 116 -6.16 -2.47 0.02
C ALA A 116 -7.68 -2.63 0.09
N THR A 117 -8.33 -2.81 -1.07
CA THR A 117 -9.76 -3.19 -1.20
C THR A 117 -9.88 -4.66 -1.62
N THR A 118 -9.90 -4.90 -2.93
CA THR A 118 -9.93 -6.23 -3.55
C THR A 118 -8.52 -6.79 -3.82
N GLY A 119 -7.48 -5.97 -3.65
CA GLY A 119 -6.08 -6.29 -3.97
C GLY A 119 -5.73 -6.17 -5.45
N GLY A 120 -6.66 -5.75 -6.31
CA GLY A 120 -6.44 -5.73 -7.76
C GLY A 120 -5.30 -4.81 -8.23
N SER A 121 -5.08 -3.65 -7.60
CA SER A 121 -3.95 -2.76 -7.90
C SER A 121 -2.61 -3.44 -7.59
N ILE A 122 -2.50 -3.99 -6.39
CA ILE A 122 -1.32 -4.71 -5.90
C ILE A 122 -1.04 -5.94 -6.78
N LEU A 123 -2.04 -6.75 -7.12
CA LEU A 123 -1.87 -7.91 -7.99
C LEU A 123 -1.35 -7.55 -9.38
N ARG A 124 -1.80 -6.43 -9.96
CA ARG A 124 -1.25 -5.93 -11.23
C ARG A 124 0.23 -5.57 -11.10
N ALA A 125 0.61 -4.92 -10.01
CA ALA A 125 2.01 -4.59 -9.73
C ALA A 125 2.85 -5.86 -9.52
N VAL A 126 2.38 -6.80 -8.70
CA VAL A 126 3.01 -8.12 -8.48
C VAL A 126 3.26 -8.84 -9.80
N ASN A 127 2.26 -8.90 -10.68
CA ASN A 127 2.41 -9.56 -11.97
C ASN A 127 3.45 -8.85 -12.86
N ALA A 128 3.42 -7.52 -12.94
CA ALA A 128 4.40 -6.76 -13.69
C ALA A 128 5.83 -6.99 -13.20
N LEU A 129 6.04 -6.93 -11.88
CA LEU A 129 7.34 -7.15 -11.23
C LEU A 129 7.86 -8.56 -11.49
N ARG A 130 7.01 -9.58 -11.30
CA ARG A 130 7.38 -10.98 -11.57
C ARG A 130 7.69 -11.24 -13.05
N SER A 131 6.95 -10.62 -13.98
CA SER A 131 7.28 -10.68 -15.41
C SER A 131 8.63 -10.02 -15.74
N ALA A 132 9.14 -9.14 -14.89
CA ALA A 132 10.48 -8.55 -14.99
C ALA A 132 11.56 -9.34 -14.23
N GLY A 133 11.22 -10.53 -13.72
CA GLY A 133 12.13 -11.42 -13.02
C GLY A 133 12.34 -11.08 -11.54
N LEU A 134 11.50 -10.23 -10.94
CA LEU A 134 11.59 -9.87 -9.53
C LEU A 134 10.81 -10.85 -8.64
N VAL A 135 11.27 -11.01 -7.40
CA VAL A 135 10.61 -11.86 -6.39
C VAL A 135 9.69 -10.97 -5.55
N VAL A 136 8.41 -11.32 -5.48
CA VAL A 136 7.41 -10.56 -4.71
C VAL A 136 6.67 -11.52 -3.79
N GLU A 137 6.92 -11.39 -2.48
CA GLU A 137 6.34 -12.24 -1.43
C GLU A 137 5.50 -11.43 -0.44
N HIS A 138 5.72 -10.11 -0.36
CA HIS A 138 5.08 -9.23 0.61
C HIS A 138 4.50 -7.99 -0.04
N ALA A 139 3.33 -7.58 0.43
CA ALA A 139 2.73 -6.29 0.18
C ALA A 139 2.42 -5.60 1.51
N LEU A 140 2.61 -4.30 1.61
CA LEU A 140 2.34 -3.49 2.80
C LEU A 140 1.40 -2.33 2.44
N VAL A 141 0.31 -2.20 3.20
CA VAL A 141 -0.61 -1.07 3.10
C VAL A 141 -0.81 -0.38 4.44
N VAL A 142 -1.29 0.86 4.42
CA VAL A 142 -1.70 1.53 5.66
C VAL A 142 -3.02 0.93 6.15
N VAL A 143 -4.00 0.80 5.25
CA VAL A 143 -5.35 0.31 5.58
C VAL A 143 -5.73 -0.91 4.73
N ASP A 144 -6.03 -2.03 5.37
CA ASP A 144 -6.78 -3.12 4.74
C ASP A 144 -8.29 -2.93 4.99
N ARG A 145 -9.08 -2.81 3.91
CA ARG A 145 -10.53 -2.66 4.01
C ARG A 145 -11.27 -3.95 4.32
N LEU A 146 -10.58 -5.10 4.37
CA LEU A 146 -11.17 -6.43 4.57
C LEU A 146 -12.19 -6.79 3.49
N GLU A 147 -11.95 -6.31 2.26
CA GLU A 147 -12.82 -6.54 1.09
C GLU A 147 -12.26 -7.62 0.13
N GLY A 148 -11.39 -8.50 0.65
CA GLY A 148 -10.88 -9.68 -0.06
C GLY A 148 -9.45 -9.60 -0.58
N ALA A 149 -8.74 -8.47 -0.37
CA ALA A 149 -7.35 -8.31 -0.78
C ALA A 149 -6.42 -9.39 -0.22
N GLU A 150 -6.48 -9.67 1.09
CA GLU A 150 -5.64 -10.68 1.73
C GLU A 150 -5.79 -12.05 1.04
N GLY A 151 -7.02 -12.52 0.85
CA GLY A 151 -7.28 -13.80 0.19
C GLY A 151 -6.82 -13.83 -1.27
N ALA A 152 -6.96 -12.72 -1.99
CA ALA A 152 -6.52 -12.60 -3.38
C ALA A 152 -4.99 -12.63 -3.50
N LEU A 153 -4.29 -11.90 -2.63
CA LEU A 153 -2.83 -11.86 -2.59
C LEU A 153 -2.26 -13.20 -2.11
N ARG A 154 -2.86 -13.83 -1.09
CA ARG A 154 -2.43 -15.14 -0.59
C ARG A 154 -2.48 -16.21 -1.68
N ARG A 155 -3.54 -16.23 -2.52
CA ARG A 155 -3.63 -17.13 -3.69
C ARG A 155 -2.52 -16.89 -4.72
N ALA A 156 -1.99 -15.68 -4.79
CA ALA A 156 -0.85 -15.33 -5.62
C ALA A 156 0.51 -15.55 -4.91
N GLY A 157 0.53 -16.12 -3.71
CA GLY A 157 1.75 -16.30 -2.92
C GLY A 157 2.32 -14.98 -2.38
N VAL A 158 1.47 -14.02 -2.07
CA VAL A 158 1.85 -12.72 -1.48
C VAL A 158 1.15 -12.54 -0.14
N MET A 159 1.93 -12.30 0.92
CA MET A 159 1.42 -11.95 2.24
C MET A 159 1.06 -10.46 2.28
N LEU A 160 -0.19 -10.15 2.64
CA LEU A 160 -0.62 -8.78 2.88
C LEU A 160 -0.34 -8.39 4.33
N LEU A 161 0.44 -7.33 4.51
CA LEU A 161 0.67 -6.65 5.77
C LEU A 161 -0.12 -5.34 5.77
N SER A 162 -0.71 -4.99 6.90
CA SER A 162 -1.37 -3.70 7.10
C SER A 162 -1.00 -3.08 8.44
N LEU A 163 -1.02 -1.75 8.55
CA LEU A 163 -0.92 -1.08 9.85
C LEU A 163 -2.24 -1.15 10.63
N VAL A 164 -3.35 -0.95 9.93
CA VAL A 164 -4.70 -1.06 10.49
C VAL A 164 -5.64 -1.71 9.48
N THR A 165 -6.72 -2.26 9.99
CA THR A 165 -7.84 -2.79 9.22
C THR A 165 -9.05 -1.87 9.34
N LEU A 166 -10.06 -2.07 8.49
CA LEU A 166 -11.35 -1.38 8.62
C LEU A 166 -11.98 -1.58 10.01
N LYS A 167 -11.76 -2.74 10.64
CA LYS A 167 -12.25 -3.03 12.00
C LYS A 167 -11.61 -2.10 13.05
N ASP A 168 -10.31 -1.87 12.96
CA ASP A 168 -9.59 -0.95 13.85
C ASP A 168 -10.10 0.49 13.67
N LEU A 169 -10.41 0.88 12.42
CA LEU A 169 -10.94 2.21 12.11
C LEU A 169 -12.34 2.43 12.69
N ILE A 170 -13.22 1.42 12.71
CA ILE A 170 -14.58 1.55 13.25
C ILE A 170 -14.67 1.37 14.78
N GLY A 171 -13.55 1.09 15.46
CA GLY A 171 -13.53 0.89 16.92
C GLY A 171 -13.69 -0.56 17.38
N GLY A 172 -13.59 -1.52 16.46
CA GLY A 172 -13.44 -2.93 16.77
C GLY A 172 -11.97 -3.27 16.96
N GLY A 173 -11.35 -2.74 18.02
CA GLY A 173 -10.02 -3.19 18.42
C GLY A 173 -10.10 -4.68 18.78
N ALA A 174 -9.39 -5.53 18.04
CA ALA A 174 -9.00 -6.80 18.62
C ALA A 174 -7.95 -6.48 19.69
N CYS A 175 -8.37 -6.49 20.96
CA CYS A 175 -7.49 -6.98 22.01
C CYS A 175 -7.17 -8.42 21.65
N GLY A 176 -5.91 -8.73 21.36
CA GLY A 176 -5.43 -10.07 21.02
C GLY A 176 -3.99 -10.02 20.52
#